data_AF-A0A662G194-F1
#
_entry.id   AF-A0A662G194-F1
#
_cell.length_a   1.000
_cell.length_b   1.000
_cell.length_c   1.000
_cell.angle_alpha   90.00
_cell.angle_beta   90.00
_cell.angle_gamma   90.00
#
_symmetry.space_group_name_H-M   'P 1'
#
loop_
_entity.id
_entity.type
_entity.pdbx_description
1 polymer ?
#
loop_
_entity_poly.entity_id
_entity_poly.type
_entity_poly.pdbx_seq_one_letter_code
_entity_poly.pdbx_strand_id
1 'polypeptide(L)'
;MSSVNTKGKTRRKRKSKNVNEVKVKVFRIEGVMKLKYGWQKFSLERRGISKEDVIERVFSELGSRHKLSRRHIKITLIREVREEEITDPYIAKISSMEKILVYEIRKRKIPPVEIQ
;
A
#
# COMPACT_ATOMS: atom_id res chain seq x y z
N MET A 1 -42.50 -29.80 -39.16
CA MET A 1 -42.02 -30.68 -38.07
C MET A 1 -40.65 -31.19 -38.50
N SER A 2 -39.52 -31.08 -37.81
CA SER A 2 -39.20 -30.72 -36.42
C SER A 2 -37.72 -30.33 -36.36
N SER A 3 -37.48 -29.20 -35.68
CA SER A 3 -36.24 -28.67 -35.10
C SER A 3 -34.98 -29.54 -35.14
N VAL A 4 -33.95 -29.08 -35.86
CA VAL A 4 -32.56 -29.55 -35.70
C VAL A 4 -31.94 -28.78 -34.53
N ASN A 5 -31.76 -29.46 -33.41
CA ASN A 5 -31.18 -28.91 -32.19
C ASN A 5 -29.65 -28.79 -32.31
N THR A 6 -29.16 -27.64 -32.79
CA THR A 6 -27.72 -27.32 -32.74
C THR A 6 -27.33 -26.98 -31.30
N LYS A 7 -26.65 -27.92 -30.63
CA LYS A 7 -26.02 -27.71 -29.32
C LYS A 7 -25.08 -26.50 -29.38
N GLY A 8 -25.58 -25.34 -28.96
CA GLY A 8 -24.78 -24.17 -28.69
C GLY A 8 -23.75 -24.52 -27.62
N LYS A 9 -22.46 -24.53 -27.99
CA LYS A 9 -21.36 -24.56 -27.02
C LYS A 9 -21.52 -23.35 -26.13
N THR A 10 -22.02 -23.56 -24.91
CA THR A 10 -22.02 -22.55 -23.85
C THR A 10 -20.59 -22.05 -23.70
N ARG A 11 -20.31 -20.86 -24.24
CA ARG A 11 -19.11 -20.10 -23.88
C ARG A 11 -19.19 -19.92 -22.37
N ARG A 12 -18.49 -20.78 -21.63
CA ARG A 12 -18.18 -20.55 -20.21
C ARG A 12 -17.58 -19.15 -20.19
N LYS A 13 -18.37 -18.16 -19.76
CA LYS A 13 -17.87 -16.83 -19.42
C LYS A 13 -16.77 -17.10 -18.41
N ARG A 14 -15.51 -17.07 -18.87
CA ARG A 14 -14.34 -17.11 -17.97
C ARG A 14 -14.58 -15.97 -17.00
N LYS A 15 -14.88 -16.32 -15.74
CA LYS A 15 -15.01 -15.35 -14.66
C LYS A 15 -13.81 -14.43 -14.77
N SER A 16 -14.08 -13.14 -15.03
CA SER A 16 -13.08 -12.09 -15.00
C SER A 16 -12.26 -12.27 -13.73
N LYS A 17 -10.97 -12.61 -13.87
CA LYS A 17 -10.04 -12.58 -12.74
C LYS A 17 -9.99 -11.12 -12.30
N ASN A 18 -10.65 -10.78 -11.20
CA ASN A 18 -10.45 -9.52 -10.51
C ASN A 18 -8.99 -9.51 -10.03
N VAL A 19 -8.10 -8.93 -10.82
CA VAL A 19 -6.77 -8.57 -10.36
C VAL A 19 -6.97 -7.33 -9.50
N ASN A 20 -7.03 -7.50 -8.18
CA ASN A 20 -6.98 -6.37 -7.26
C ASN A 20 -5.60 -5.72 -7.44
N GLU A 21 -5.57 -4.52 -8.01
CA GLU A 21 -4.35 -3.74 -8.16
C GLU A 21 -3.83 -3.34 -6.77
N VAL A 22 -2.73 -3.97 -6.33
CA VAL A 22 -2.08 -3.63 -5.06
C VAL A 22 -1.31 -2.33 -5.25
N LYS A 23 -1.88 -1.22 -4.75
CA LYS A 23 -1.27 0.11 -4.81
C LYS A 23 -0.66 0.49 -3.47
N VAL A 24 0.63 0.84 -3.47
CA VAL A 24 1.30 1.39 -2.29
C VAL A 24 0.88 2.85 -2.10
N LYS A 25 0.59 3.21 -0.86
CA LYS A 25 0.13 4.54 -0.45
C LYS A 25 0.99 5.07 0.69
N VAL A 26 0.92 6.37 0.95
CA VAL A 26 1.55 7.02 2.11
C VAL A 26 0.49 7.29 3.16
N PHE A 27 0.78 6.94 4.40
CA PHE A 27 -0.08 7.19 5.54
C PHE A 27 0.65 8.06 6.56
N ARG A 28 -0.06 9.05 7.13
CA ARG A 28 0.37 9.76 8.34
C ARG A 28 -0.29 9.11 9.53
N ILE A 29 0.55 8.73 10.49
CA ILE A 29 0.16 8.09 11.74
C ILE A 29 0.55 9.03 12.87
N GLU A 30 -0.44 9.44 13.65
CA GLU A 30 -0.24 10.29 14.81
C GLU A 30 -0.72 9.56 16.06
N GLY A 31 -0.08 9.87 17.18
CA GLY A 31 -0.43 9.25 18.44
C GLY A 31 0.42 9.75 19.59
N VAL A 32 0.35 9.02 20.69
CA VAL A 32 1.17 9.24 21.87
C VAL A 32 1.91 7.96 22.24
N MET A 33 3.15 8.11 22.69
CA MET A 33 3.99 7.05 23.21
C MET A 33 4.44 7.36 24.64
N LYS A 34 4.51 6.34 25.49
CA LYS A 34 4.93 6.48 26.88
C LYS A 34 6.44 6.23 27.00
N LEU A 35 7.21 7.31 27.11
CA LEU A 35 8.64 7.27 27.39
C LEU A 35 8.90 7.38 28.91
N LYS A 36 10.17 7.35 29.31
CA LYS A 36 10.58 7.45 30.74
C LYS A 36 10.01 8.69 31.43
N TYR A 37 9.94 9.81 30.70
CA TYR A 37 9.52 11.11 31.25
C TYR A 37 8.03 11.42 31.03
N GLY A 38 7.25 10.48 30.51
CA GLY A 38 5.80 10.64 30.32
C GLY A 38 5.31 10.34 28.90
N TRP A 39 4.06 10.73 28.63
CA TRP A 39 3.43 10.59 27.33
C TRP A 39 3.89 11.70 26.38
N GLN A 40 4.44 11.32 25.22
CA GLN A 40 4.91 12.24 24.20
C GLN A 40 4.19 11.96 22.87
N LYS A 41 3.83 13.02 22.15
CA LYS A 41 3.23 12.91 20.82
C LYS A 41 4.25 12.40 19.81
N PHE A 42 3.81 11.59 18.87
CA PHE A 42 4.56 11.24 17.67
C PHE A 42 3.71 11.50 16.43
N SER A 43 4.39 11.81 15.32
CA SER A 43 3.82 11.90 13.97
C SER A 43 4.82 11.27 13.03
N LEU A 44 4.38 10.25 12.30
CA LEU A 44 5.22 9.45 11.40
C LEU A 44 4.52 9.31 10.05
N GLU A 45 5.28 9.32 8.97
CA GLU A 45 4.77 9.01 7.63
C GLU A 45 5.33 7.67 7.17
N ARG A 46 4.45 6.71 6.88
CA ARG A 46 4.87 5.37 6.45
C ARG A 46 4.11 4.93 5.21
N ARG A 47 4.85 4.24 4.35
CA ARG A 47 4.31 3.63 3.14
C ARG A 47 3.72 2.26 3.47
N GLY A 48 2.60 1.93 2.86
CA GLY A 48 1.98 0.63 3.02
C GLY A 48 0.87 0.38 2.02
N ILE A 49 0.39 -0.86 1.98
CA ILE A 49 -0.72 -1.27 1.10
C ILE A 49 -2.09 -1.11 1.79
N SER A 50 -2.11 -1.09 3.12
CA SER A 50 -3.30 -0.89 3.93
C SER A 50 -2.97 -0.17 5.24
N LYS A 51 -4.01 0.19 6.01
CA LYS A 51 -3.84 0.81 7.34
C LYS A 51 -3.24 -0.18 8.34
N GLU A 52 -3.62 -1.44 8.26
CA GLU A 52 -3.18 -2.52 9.16
C GLU A 52 -1.67 -2.78 8.99
N ASP A 53 -1.19 -2.79 7.75
CA ASP A 53 0.23 -2.92 7.42
C ASP A 53 1.06 -1.80 8.07
N VAL A 54 0.63 -0.54 7.93
CA VAL A 54 1.35 0.58 8.56
C VAL A 54 1.25 0.59 10.08
N ILE A 55 0.16 0.09 10.67
CA ILE A 55 0.03 -0.05 12.13
C ILE A 55 1.08 -1.03 12.68
N GLU A 56 1.20 -2.22 12.08
CA GLU A 56 2.17 -3.22 12.50
C GLU A 56 3.61 -2.73 12.34
N ARG A 57 3.89 -1.99 11.25
CA ARG A 57 5.18 -1.31 11.06
C ARG A 57 5.47 -0.30 12.16
N VAL A 58 4.49 0.56 12.51
CA VAL A 58 4.66 1.56 13.57
C VAL A 58 4.94 0.90 14.92
N PHE A 59 4.20 -0.16 15.28
CA PHE A 59 4.48 -0.89 16.52
C PHE A 59 5.88 -1.51 16.53
N SER A 60 6.31 -2.11 15.42
CA SER A 60 7.63 -2.72 15.29
C SER A 60 8.75 -1.69 15.38
N GLU A 61 8.60 -0.55 14.71
CA GLU A 61 9.61 0.51 14.70
C GLU A 61 9.74 1.19 16.07
N LEU A 62 8.62 1.61 16.66
CA LEU A 62 8.62 2.24 17.99
C LEU A 62 9.07 1.25 19.07
N GLY A 63 8.72 -0.02 18.94
CA GLY A 63 9.19 -1.08 19.83
C GLY A 63 10.70 -1.31 19.74
N SER A 64 11.26 -1.38 18.52
CA SER A 64 12.70 -1.61 18.34
C SER A 64 13.54 -0.40 18.77
N ARG A 65 13.16 0.79 18.29
CA ARG A 65 13.93 2.03 18.45
C ARG A 65 13.83 2.63 19.86
N HIS A 66 12.66 2.51 20.49
CA HIS A 66 12.39 3.13 21.80
C HIS A 66 12.09 2.11 22.90
N LYS A 67 12.21 0.80 22.63
CA LYS A 67 11.95 -0.30 23.59
C LYS A 67 10.54 -0.24 24.18
N LEU A 68 9.57 0.17 23.38
CA LEU A 68 8.18 0.31 23.79
C LEU A 68 7.37 -0.96 23.55
N SER A 69 6.55 -1.33 24.53
CA SER A 69 5.51 -2.34 24.33
C SER A 69 4.29 -1.73 23.65
N ARG A 70 3.44 -2.54 23.01
CA ARG A 70 2.19 -2.07 22.37
C ARG A 70 1.29 -1.29 23.33
N ARG A 71 1.27 -1.65 24.63
CA ARG A 71 0.49 -0.95 25.67
C ARG A 71 0.98 0.49 25.93
N HIS A 72 2.22 0.79 25.57
CA HIS A 72 2.83 2.11 25.71
C HIS A 72 2.66 2.99 24.47
N ILE A 73 1.91 2.55 23.47
CA ILE A 73 1.67 3.29 22.23
C ILE A 73 0.16 3.40 22.04
N LYS A 74 -0.32 4.62 21.80
CA LYS A 74 -1.72 4.89 21.46
C LYS A 74 -1.75 5.67 20.15
N ILE A 75 -2.27 5.05 19.10
CA ILE A 75 -2.49 5.71 17.82
C ILE A 75 -3.81 6.47 17.90
N THR A 76 -3.80 7.76 17.55
CA THR A 76 -4.98 8.64 17.60
C THR A 76 -5.52 8.97 16.22
N LEU A 77 -4.67 8.96 15.18
CA LEU A 77 -5.07 9.25 13.82
C LEU A 77 -4.26 8.41 12.83
N ILE A 78 -4.95 7.88 11.82
CA ILE A 78 -4.34 7.27 10.64
C ILE A 78 -5.08 7.78 9.41
N ARG A 79 -4.38 8.51 8.55
CA ARG A 79 -4.93 9.01 7.29
C ARG A 79 -3.98 8.78 6.13
N GLU A 80 -4.55 8.58 4.95
CA GLU A 80 -3.79 8.63 3.70
C GLU A 80 -3.33 10.07 3.45
N VAL A 81 -2.13 10.23 2.91
CA VAL A 81 -1.50 11.51 2.61
C VAL A 81 -1.24 11.57 1.12
N ARG A 82 -1.60 12.70 0.50
CA ARG A 82 -1.30 12.95 -0.91
C ARG A 82 0.18 13.28 -1.08
N GLU A 83 0.73 13.05 -2.28
CA GLU A 83 2.15 13.28 -2.56
C GLU A 83 2.62 14.70 -2.21
N GLU A 84 1.76 15.70 -2.41
CA GLU A 84 2.06 17.11 -2.14
C GLU A 84 2.04 17.48 -0.66
N GLU A 85 1.43 16.63 0.19
CA GLU A 85 1.29 16.85 1.63
C GLU A 85 2.35 16.09 2.46
N ILE A 86 3.21 15.31 1.80
CA ILE A 86 4.27 14.54 2.45
C ILE A 86 5.27 15.50 3.07
N THR A 87 5.52 15.32 4.37
CA THR A 87 6.44 16.19 5.13
C THR A 87 7.77 15.51 5.41
N ASP A 88 7.82 14.17 5.42
CA ASP A 88 9.06 13.42 5.61
C ASP A 88 9.89 13.44 4.30
N PRO A 89 11.08 14.08 4.28
CA PRO A 89 11.89 14.21 3.07
C PRO A 89 12.34 12.86 2.49
N TYR A 90 12.54 11.85 3.34
CA TYR A 90 12.93 10.52 2.90
C TYR A 90 11.77 9.84 2.17
N ILE A 91 10.56 9.93 2.73
CA ILE A 91 9.35 9.38 2.11
C ILE A 91 9.05 10.10 0.79
N ALA A 92 9.17 11.42 0.75
CA ALA A 92 8.99 12.21 -0.47
C ALA A 92 9.96 11.78 -1.58
N LYS A 93 11.24 11.58 -1.24
CA LYS A 93 12.27 11.12 -2.20
C LYS A 93 11.99 9.72 -2.75
N ILE A 94 11.55 8.78 -1.90
CA ILE A 94 11.22 7.43 -2.39
C ILE A 94 9.97 7.47 -3.28
N SER A 95 8.97 8.26 -2.89
CA SER A 95 7.74 8.42 -3.69
C SER A 95 8.04 8.96 -5.09
N SER A 96 8.94 9.94 -5.21
CA SER A 96 9.33 10.49 -6.50
C SER A 96 10.11 9.48 -7.36
N MET A 97 10.98 8.66 -6.75
CA MET A 97 11.80 7.68 -7.46
C MET A 97 10.95 6.57 -8.13
N GLU A 98 9.92 6.07 -7.45
CA GLU A 98 9.02 5.07 -8.04
C GLU A 98 8.28 5.59 -9.27
N LYS A 99 7.90 6.87 -9.27
CA LYS A 99 7.25 7.51 -10.42
C LYS A 99 8.14 7.50 -11.65
N ILE A 100 9.45 7.73 -11.47
CA ILE A 100 10.44 7.67 -12.55
C ILE A 100 10.50 6.27 -13.15
N LEU A 101 10.55 5.22 -12.31
CA LEU A 101 10.58 3.83 -12.77
C LEU A 101 9.30 3.44 -13.51
N VAL A 102 8.12 3.80 -12.97
CA VAL A 102 6.83 3.53 -13.62
C VAL A 102 6.73 4.25 -14.97
N TYR A 103 7.22 5.49 -15.04
CA TYR A 103 7.26 6.25 -16.29
C TYR A 103 8.16 5.59 -17.34
N GLU A 104 9.37 5.19 -16.95
CA GLU A 104 10.32 4.50 -17.83
C GLU A 104 9.75 3.18 -18.37
N ILE A 105 9.10 2.38 -17.50
CA ILE A 105 8.41 1.15 -17.90
C ILE A 105 7.26 1.43 -18.87
N ARG A 106 6.45 2.48 -18.64
CA ARG A 106 5.34 2.83 -19.54
C ARG A 106 5.82 3.32 -20.90
N LYS A 107 6.95 4.04 -20.94
CA LYS A 107 7.60 4.46 -22.20
C LYS A 107 8.18 3.27 -22.94
N ARG A 108 8.78 2.32 -22.22
CA ARG A 108 9.18 1.01 -22.73
C ARG A 108 7.98 0.06 -22.72
N LYS A 109 6.94 0.31 -23.50
CA LYS A 109 5.96 -0.76 -23.81
C LYS A 109 6.77 -2.00 -24.21
N ILE A 110 6.76 -3.01 -23.34
CA ILE A 110 7.51 -4.25 -23.50
C ILE A 110 7.01 -4.86 -24.81
N PRO A 111 7.85 -5.06 -25.84
CA PRO A 111 7.43 -5.79 -27.03
C PRO A 111 6.92 -7.16 -26.56
N PRO A 112 5.83 -7.71 -27.13
CA PRO A 112 5.34 -9.01 -26.72
C PRO A 112 6.50 -10.01 -26.81
N VAL A 113 6.87 -10.58 -25.67
CA VAL A 113 7.85 -11.67 -25.64
C VAL A 113 7.13 -12.87 -26.23
N GLU A 114 7.38 -13.14 -27.50
CA GLU A 114 6.96 -14.39 -28.12
C GLU A 114 7.70 -15.53 -27.41
N ILE A 115 6.95 -16.32 -26.64
CA ILE A 115 7.46 -17.55 -26.04
C ILE A 115 7.41 -18.60 -27.14
N GLN A 116 8.58 -18.99 -27.66
CA GLN A 116 8.76 -20.13 -28.55
C GLN A 116 8.64 -21.45 -27.79
#